data_AF-A0AA96QP87-F1
#
_entry.id   AF-A0AA96QP87-F1
#
_cell.length_a   1.000
_cell.length_b   1.000
_cell.length_c   1.000
_cell.angle_alpha   90.00
_cell.angle_beta   90.00
_cell.angle_gamma   90.00
#
_symmetry.space_group_name_H-M   'P 1'
#
loop_
_entity.id
_entity.type
_entity.pdbx_description
1 polymer ?
#
loop_
_entity_poly.entity_id
_entity_poly.type
_entity_poly.pdbx_seq_one_letter_code
_entity_poly.pdbx_strand_id
1 'polypeptide(L)' 'MQDTTTVDRLRTVLADVVYPAAKDQLTDHASRNNGDEDTVHALRSIPDGVYGSFDEVLDSVAIDQSRDA' A
#
# COMPACT_ATOMS: atom_id res chain seq x y z
N MET A 1 7.48 15.38 8.85
CA MET A 1 6.27 14.99 8.09
C MET A 1 6.13 13.50 8.32
N GLN A 2 4.96 13.04 8.75
CA GLN A 2 4.72 11.60 8.93
C GLN A 2 4.20 11.11 7.58
N ASP A 3 5.04 10.41 6.82
CA ASP A 3 4.72 9.83 5.51
C ASP A 3 3.85 8.58 5.73
N THR A 4 2.62 8.76 6.19
CA THR A 4 1.79 7.63 6.64
C THR A 4 0.45 7.60 5.93
N THR A 5 0.25 6.54 5.14
CA THR A 5 -0.99 6.32 4.39
C THR A 5 -2.08 5.72 5.29
N THR A 6 -3.34 5.80 4.84
CA THR A 6 -4.51 5.26 5.55
C THR A 6 -5.02 3.99 4.85
N VAL A 7 -5.60 3.05 5.61
CA VAL A 7 -6.12 1.77 5.11
C VAL A 7 -7.13 1.94 3.97
N ASP A 8 -8.08 2.87 4.11
CA ASP A 8 -9.14 3.09 3.12
C ASP A 8 -8.57 3.52 1.75
N ARG A 9 -7.55 4.38 1.80
CA ARG A 9 -6.85 4.85 0.61
C ARG A 9 -6.04 3.75 -0.03
N LEU A 10 -5.27 3.00 0.77
CA LEU A 10 -4.53 1.82 0.32
C LEU A 10 -5.47 0.80 -0.33
N ARG A 11 -6.62 0.54 0.29
CA ARG A 11 -7.65 -0.36 -0.23
C ARG A 11 -8.19 0.11 -1.57
N THR A 12 -8.43 1.40 -1.72
CA THR A 12 -8.90 1.99 -2.99
C THR A 12 -7.86 1.82 -4.10
N VAL A 13 -6.59 2.11 -3.83
CA VAL A 13 -5.54 2.01 -4.87
C VAL A 13 -5.18 0.57 -5.24
N LEU A 14 -5.32 -0.37 -4.29
CA LEU A 14 -5.06 -1.79 -4.49
C LEU A 14 -6.33 -2.61 -4.80
N ALA A 15 -7.50 -1.97 -4.96
CA ALA A 15 -8.78 -2.66 -5.19
C ALA A 15 -8.78 -3.49 -6.49
N ASP A 16 -7.99 -3.09 -7.48
CA ASP A 16 -7.89 -3.72 -8.80
C ASP A 16 -6.69 -4.69 -8.90
N VAL A 17 -5.91 -4.83 -7.82
CA VAL A 17 -4.75 -5.73 -7.82
C VAL A 17 -5.21 -7.18 -7.70
N VAL A 18 -4.72 -8.00 -8.63
CA VAL A 18 -4.90 -9.45 -8.59
C VAL A 18 -3.72 -10.07 -7.82
N TYR A 19 -4.01 -10.71 -6.70
CA TYR A 19 -3.00 -11.43 -5.91
C TYR A 19 -2.74 -12.84 -6.47
N PRO A 20 -1.52 -13.37 -6.37
CA PRO A 20 -0.34 -12.79 -5.70
C PRO A 20 0.33 -11.68 -6.52
N ALA A 21 0.72 -10.59 -5.86
CA ALA A 21 1.30 -9.41 -6.49
C ALA A 21 2.64 -9.03 -5.86
N ALA A 22 3.61 -8.66 -6.71
CA ALA A 22 4.91 -8.17 -6.23
C ALA A 22 4.83 -6.71 -5.78
N LYS A 23 5.71 -6.29 -4.89
CA LYS A 23 5.85 -4.88 -4.47
C LYS A 23 5.87 -3.91 -5.65
N ASP A 24 6.63 -4.20 -6.71
CA ASP A 24 6.68 -3.35 -7.91
C ASP A 24 5.29 -3.19 -8.56
N GLN A 25 4.51 -4.27 -8.63
CA GLN A 25 3.14 -4.19 -9.14
C GLN A 25 2.23 -3.37 -8.22
N LEU A 26 2.34 -3.53 -6.90
CA LEU A 26 1.58 -2.71 -5.94
C LEU A 26 1.90 -1.22 -6.10
N THR A 27 3.18 -0.90 -6.28
CA THR A 27 3.66 0.48 -6.43
C THR A 27 3.23 1.07 -7.77
N ASP A 28 3.30 0.28 -8.86
CA ASP A 28 2.86 0.69 -10.19
C ASP A 28 1.33 0.89 -10.22
N HIS A 29 0.57 -0.02 -9.60
CA HIS A 29 -0.88 0.13 -9.44
C HIS A 29 -1.25 1.34 -8.61
N ALA A 30 -0.57 1.56 -7.48
CA ALA A 30 -0.80 2.72 -6.63
C ALA A 30 -0.52 4.01 -7.39
N SER A 31 0.58 4.09 -8.13
CA SER A 31 0.90 5.23 -8.99
C SER A 31 -0.18 5.47 -10.07
N ARG A 32 -0.65 4.41 -10.75
CA ARG A 32 -1.71 4.51 -11.77
C ARG A 32 -3.06 4.91 -11.20
N ASN A 33 -3.41 4.43 -10.01
CA ASN A 33 -4.69 4.69 -9.34
C ASN A 33 -4.74 6.02 -8.59
N ASN A 34 -3.85 6.98 -8.89
CA ASN A 34 -3.75 8.26 -8.17
C ASN A 34 -3.47 8.09 -6.67
N GLY A 35 -2.68 7.08 -6.31
CA GLY A 35 -2.12 6.94 -4.97
C GLY A 35 -1.18 8.08 -4.68
N ASP A 36 -1.39 8.73 -3.55
CA ASP A 36 -0.59 9.86 -3.11
C ASP A 36 0.86 9.45 -2.92
N GLU A 37 1.74 10.45 -2.96
CA GLU A 37 3.18 10.26 -2.75
C GLU A 37 3.47 9.51 -1.45
N ASP A 38 2.75 9.81 -0.36
CA ASP A 38 2.89 9.10 0.92
C ASP A 38 2.56 7.60 0.79
N THR A 39 1.52 7.25 0.03
CA THR A 39 1.09 5.85 -0.17
C THR A 39 2.11 5.08 -0.99
N VAL A 40 2.56 5.69 -2.09
CA VAL A 40 3.59 5.11 -2.97
C VAL A 40 4.93 5.00 -2.22
N HIS A 41 5.26 5.97 -1.38
CA HIS A 41 6.48 5.97 -0.57
C HIS A 41 6.44 4.87 0.52
N ALA A 42 5.30 4.71 1.19
CA ALA A 42 5.09 3.66 2.17
C ALA A 42 5.17 2.26 1.51
N LEU A 43 4.54 2.06 0.35
CA LEU A 43 4.68 0.84 -0.46
C LEU A 43 6.10 0.61 -0.98
N ARG A 44 6.89 1.67 -1.23
CA ARG A 44 8.31 1.53 -1.60
C ARG A 44 9.20 1.17 -0.43
N SER A 45 8.77 1.47 0.80
CA SER A 45 9.53 1.20 2.02
C SER A 45 9.39 -0.24 2.52
N ILE A 46 8.37 -0.97 2.07
CA ILE A 46 8.20 -2.39 2.44
C ILE A 46 9.27 -3.27 1.77
N PRO A 47 9.61 -4.43 2.36
CA PRO A 47 10.54 -5.37 1.75
C PRO A 47 10.04 -5.83 0.37
N ASP A 48 10.99 -6.03 -0.55
CA ASP A 48 10.72 -6.60 -1.86
C ASP A 48 10.26 -8.05 -1.67
N GLY A 49 9.06 -8.35 -2.14
CA GLY A 49 8.41 -9.63 -1.91
C GLY A 49 7.15 -9.79 -2.77
N VAL A 50 6.63 -11.01 -2.76
CA VAL A 50 5.34 -11.34 -3.36
C VAL A 50 4.32 -11.45 -2.24
N TYR A 51 3.33 -10.59 -2.29
CA TYR A 51 2.24 -10.55 -1.32
C TYR A 51 1.10 -11.41 -1.85
N GLY A 52 0.60 -12.31 -1.01
CA GLY A 52 -0.51 -13.21 -1.34
C GLY A 52 -1.88 -12.58 -1.11
N SER A 53 -1.96 -11.48 -0.36
CA SER A 53 -3.23 -10.83 -0.02
C SER A 53 -3.03 -9.37 0.41
N PHE A 54 -4.13 -8.62 0.46
CA PHE A 54 -4.13 -7.23 0.92
C PHE A 54 -3.73 -7.10 2.40
N ASP A 55 -4.16 -8.02 3.27
CA ASP A 55 -3.75 -8.05 4.68
C ASP A 55 -2.22 -8.17 4.84
N GLU A 56 -1.56 -8.97 4.01
CA GLU A 56 -0.10 -9.12 4.06
C GLU A 56 0.62 -7.82 3.66
N VAL A 57 0.06 -7.08 2.71
CA VAL A 57 0.55 -5.75 2.34
C VAL A 57 0.31 -4.75 3.47
N LEU A 58 -0.88 -4.77 4.08
CA LEU A 58 -1.24 -3.90 5.21
C LEU A 58 -0.31 -4.10 6.41
N ASP A 59 0.01 -5.35 6.74
CA ASP A 59 0.92 -5.69 7.85
C ASP A 59 2.36 -5.23 7.58
N SER A 60 2.76 -5.21 6.31
CA SER A 60 4.11 -4.80 5.89
C SER A 60 4.28 -3.29 5.70
N VAL A 61 3.21 -2.57 5.34
CA VAL A 61 3.21 -1.12 5.14
C VAL A 61 3.12 -0.40 6.48
N ALA A 62 3.92 0.65 6.65
CA ALA A 62 3.76 1.58 7.77
C ALA A 62 2.47 2.41 7.60
N ILE A 63 1.39 1.95 8.23
CA ILE A 63 0.09 2.64 8.28
C ILE A 63 -0.07 3.33 9.63
N ASP A 64 -0.51 4.59 9.61
CA ASP A 64 -0.87 5.32 10.83
C ASP A 64 -2.26 4.83 11.23
N GLN A 65 -2.26 3.77 12.02
CA GLN A 65 -3.48 3.21 12.60
C GLN A 65 -4.03 4.13 13.72
N SER A 66 -3.38 5.26 14.01
CA SER A 66 -3.75 6.20 15.08
C SER A 66 -4.96 7.08 14.76
N ARG A 67 -5.56 6.94 13.55
CA ARG A 67 -6.68 7.78 13.09
C ARG A 67 -8.04 7.08 13.02
N ASP A 68 -8.14 5.83 13.46
CA ASP A 68 -9.41 5.12 13.69
C ASP A 68 -9.68 5.04 15.21
N ALA A 69 -10.18 6.14 15.80
CA ALA A 69 -10.70 6.20 17.17
C ALA A 69 -11.89 7.14 17.28
#